data_AF-A0A7F8Q9M9-F1
#
_entry.id   AF-A0A7F8Q9M9-F1
#
_cell.length_a   1.000
_cell.length_b   1.000
_cell.length_c   1.000
_cell.angle_alpha   90.00
_cell.angle_beta   90.00
_cell.angle_gamma   90.00
#
_symmetry.space_group_name_H-M   'P 1'
#
loop_
_entity.id
_entity.type
_entity.pdbx_description
1 polymer ?
#
loop_
_entity_poly.entity_id
_entity_poly.type
_entity_poly.pdbx_seq_one_letter_code
_entity_poly.pdbx_strand_id
1 'polypeptide(L)'
;MAAASVTPPGSLDLLQPGFSKTLLGTKPEDKYLCSACRNVLRRPFQAQCGHRYCSYCLTSILSSGPQNCAACVHEGIYEEGISILESGSAFPDNAARREVESLPAVCPSDGCTWKGTLKEYESCHEGHCPFMLTECPACKGLVRLGEKERHSEHECPERSLSCRHCRAPCCWADMKAHHEVCPKFPLTCDGCGKKKISREKFQDHVRACGKCRVPCRFHVVGCPEMVSPTGHGSAGAGPRGSSLFPERGAHRSVPCTLFLNAVLARPPAWPPGFPPTSPAASSAHRGPRLSPGSAPPTRPPGAPMGPRL
;
A
#
# COMPACT_ATOMS: atom_id res chain seq x y z
N MET A 1 -42.59 -10.32 -22.20
CA MET A 1 -41.34 -11.10 -22.12
C MET A 1 -40.24 -10.15 -21.65
N ALA A 2 -39.83 -10.21 -20.39
CA ALA A 2 -38.79 -9.35 -19.85
C ALA A 2 -37.44 -9.70 -20.48
N ALA A 3 -36.76 -8.71 -21.04
CA ALA A 3 -35.42 -8.86 -21.58
C ALA A 3 -34.44 -9.03 -20.41
N ALA A 4 -33.81 -10.20 -20.32
CA ALA A 4 -32.70 -10.44 -19.41
C ALA A 4 -31.51 -9.58 -19.88
N SER A 5 -31.17 -8.56 -19.11
CA SER A 5 -29.95 -7.79 -19.29
C SER A 5 -28.75 -8.68 -18.93
N VAL A 6 -28.21 -9.38 -19.93
CA VAL A 6 -26.91 -10.04 -19.82
C VAL A 6 -25.87 -8.93 -19.74
N THR A 7 -25.42 -8.63 -18.52
CA THR A 7 -24.24 -7.78 -18.32
C THR A 7 -23.06 -8.51 -18.96
N PRO A 8 -22.26 -7.87 -19.83
CA PRO A 8 -21.06 -8.52 -20.37
C PRO A 8 -20.14 -8.87 -19.20
N PRO A 9 -19.48 -10.05 -19.20
CA PRO A 9 -18.49 -10.39 -18.19
C PRO A 9 -17.45 -9.27 -18.16
N GLY A 10 -17.17 -8.75 -16.96
CA GLY A 10 -16.25 -7.63 -16.80
C GLY A 10 -14.87 -8.01 -17.33
N SER A 11 -14.10 -7.04 -17.82
CA SER A 11 -12.71 -7.25 -18.30
C SER A 11 -11.77 -7.96 -17.30
N LEU A 12 -12.19 -8.12 -16.04
CA LEU A 12 -11.47 -8.83 -14.98
C LEU A 12 -11.71 -10.36 -14.98
N ASP A 13 -12.79 -10.85 -15.59
CA ASP A 13 -13.14 -12.28 -15.67
C ASP A 13 -12.17 -13.09 -16.55
N LEU A 14 -11.48 -12.43 -17.50
CA LEU A 14 -10.56 -13.08 -18.44
C LEU A 14 -9.14 -13.21 -17.91
N LEU A 15 -8.83 -12.62 -16.76
CA LEU A 15 -7.47 -12.58 -16.19
C LEU A 15 -7.24 -13.62 -15.09
N GLN A 16 -8.26 -14.42 -14.76
CA GLN A 16 -8.18 -15.36 -13.63
C GLN A 16 -7.67 -16.73 -14.08
N PRO A 17 -6.61 -17.27 -13.44
CA PRO A 17 -6.18 -18.66 -13.64
C PRO A 17 -7.18 -19.65 -12.99
N GLY A 18 -6.79 -20.92 -12.92
CA GLY A 18 -7.64 -21.98 -12.35
C GLY A 18 -8.00 -21.74 -10.88
N PHE A 19 -9.16 -22.26 -10.47
CA PHE A 19 -9.62 -22.20 -9.08
C PHE A 19 -8.69 -22.99 -8.16
N SER A 20 -8.43 -22.47 -6.96
CA SER A 20 -7.64 -23.19 -5.96
C SER A 20 -8.25 -24.57 -5.66
N LYS A 21 -7.40 -25.59 -5.53
CA LYS A 21 -7.83 -26.95 -5.16
C LYS A 21 -8.57 -27.01 -3.83
N THR A 22 -8.25 -26.09 -2.92
CA THR A 22 -8.88 -25.99 -1.60
C THR A 22 -10.38 -25.70 -1.69
N LEU A 23 -10.87 -25.14 -2.81
CA LEU A 23 -12.30 -24.93 -3.02
C LEU A 23 -13.08 -26.23 -3.00
N LEU A 24 -12.55 -27.36 -3.47
CA LEU A 24 -13.37 -28.58 -3.54
C LEU A 24 -13.57 -29.26 -2.17
N GLY A 25 -12.85 -28.81 -1.13
CA GLY A 25 -12.86 -29.40 0.22
C GLY A 25 -12.34 -30.84 0.30
N THR A 26 -12.17 -31.49 -0.85
CA THR A 26 -11.71 -32.86 -1.05
C THR A 26 -10.62 -32.86 -2.12
N LYS A 27 -9.91 -33.97 -2.28
CA LYS A 27 -8.86 -34.08 -3.31
C LYS A 27 -9.51 -34.00 -4.71
N PRO A 28 -9.18 -32.99 -5.54
CA PRO A 28 -9.66 -32.94 -6.93
C PRO A 28 -9.18 -34.17 -7.70
N GLU A 29 -10.04 -34.69 -8.58
CA GLU A 29 -9.60 -35.63 -9.61
C GLU A 29 -8.67 -34.91 -10.60
N ASP A 30 -7.60 -35.59 -11.04
CA ASP A 30 -6.59 -34.99 -11.92
C ASP A 30 -7.17 -34.53 -13.26
N LYS A 31 -8.27 -35.15 -13.73
CA LYS A 31 -8.98 -34.78 -14.96
C LYS A 31 -9.59 -33.36 -14.93
N TYR A 32 -9.78 -32.79 -13.74
CA TYR A 32 -10.29 -31.44 -13.55
C TYR A 32 -9.19 -30.39 -13.37
N LEU A 33 -7.91 -30.78 -13.46
CA LEU A 33 -6.78 -29.88 -13.27
C LEU A 33 -6.27 -29.32 -14.60
N CYS A 34 -5.87 -28.05 -14.55
CA CYS A 34 -5.22 -27.37 -15.65
C CYS A 34 -3.81 -27.92 -15.87
N SER A 35 -3.47 -28.23 -17.11
CA SER A 35 -2.15 -28.74 -17.51
C SER A 35 -1.02 -27.73 -17.27
N ALA A 36 -1.34 -26.43 -17.17
CA ALA A 36 -0.39 -25.37 -16.88
C ALA A 36 -0.32 -25.00 -15.38
N CYS A 37 -1.38 -24.40 -14.83
CA CYS A 37 -1.36 -23.88 -13.45
C CYS A 37 -1.61 -24.95 -12.37
N ARG A 38 -1.94 -26.19 -12.78
CA ARG A 38 -2.23 -27.33 -11.91
C ARG A 38 -3.38 -27.12 -10.92
N ASN A 39 -4.15 -26.05 -11.07
CA ASN A 39 -5.36 -25.75 -10.31
C ASN A 39 -6.61 -26.25 -11.04
N VAL A 40 -7.78 -26.21 -10.39
CA VAL A 40 -9.05 -26.66 -10.99
C VAL A 40 -9.39 -25.76 -12.19
N LEU A 41 -9.82 -26.38 -13.29
CA LEU A 41 -10.04 -25.69 -14.56
C LEU A 41 -11.05 -24.54 -14.44
N ARG A 42 -10.66 -23.34 -14.90
CA ARG A 42 -11.56 -22.19 -15.07
C ARG A 42 -11.76 -21.92 -16.55
N ARG A 43 -13.02 -21.95 -17.01
CA ARG A 43 -13.38 -21.80 -18.43
C ARG A 43 -12.46 -22.65 -19.33
N PRO A 44 -12.49 -23.99 -19.20
CA PRO A 44 -11.51 -24.88 -19.83
C PRO A 44 -11.51 -24.81 -21.36
N PHE A 45 -10.32 -24.91 -21.93
CA PHE A 45 -10.05 -25.18 -23.35
C PHE A 45 -9.33 -26.51 -23.47
N GLN A 46 -9.66 -27.27 -24.51
CA GLN A 46 -8.96 -28.49 -24.87
C GLN A 46 -8.09 -28.20 -26.09
N ALA A 47 -6.80 -28.53 -25.98
CA ALA A 47 -5.85 -28.46 -27.08
C ALA A 47 -6.03 -29.65 -28.04
N GLN A 48 -5.41 -29.58 -29.22
CA GLN A 48 -5.47 -30.66 -30.22
C GLN A 48 -4.97 -32.00 -29.67
N CYS A 49 -3.92 -31.98 -28.85
CA CYS A 49 -3.40 -33.16 -28.16
C CYS A 49 -4.31 -33.73 -27.06
N GLY A 50 -5.42 -33.06 -26.73
CA GLY A 50 -6.38 -33.50 -25.71
C GLY A 50 -6.15 -32.93 -24.30
N HIS A 51 -4.99 -32.33 -24.02
CA HIS A 51 -4.74 -31.68 -22.73
C HIS A 51 -5.63 -30.45 -22.52
N ARG A 52 -6.09 -30.29 -21.28
CA ARG A 52 -6.98 -29.19 -20.88
C ARG A 52 -6.22 -28.07 -20.18
N TYR A 53 -6.61 -26.83 -20.48
CA TYR A 53 -6.04 -25.61 -19.93
C TYR A 53 -7.16 -24.65 -19.52
N CYS A 54 -6.95 -23.82 -18.49
CA CYS A 54 -7.84 -22.67 -18.28
C CYS A 54 -7.71 -21.72 -19.47
N SER A 55 -8.79 -21.04 -19.84
CA SER A 55 -8.76 -20.03 -20.93
C SER A 55 -7.64 -19.00 -20.76
N TYR A 56 -7.48 -18.46 -19.54
CA TYR A 56 -6.39 -17.54 -19.21
C TYR A 56 -5.01 -18.17 -19.38
N CYS A 57 -4.81 -19.39 -18.88
CA CYS A 57 -3.51 -20.07 -18.94
C CYS A 57 -3.11 -20.37 -20.38
N LEU A 58 -4.03 -20.86 -21.21
CA LEU A 58 -3.75 -21.12 -22.62
C LEU A 58 -3.40 -19.81 -23.35
N THR A 59 -4.19 -18.76 -23.14
CA THR A 59 -3.94 -17.44 -23.74
C THR A 59 -2.58 -16.88 -23.33
N SER A 60 -2.21 -17.04 -22.05
CA SER A 60 -0.91 -16.61 -21.55
C SER A 60 0.25 -17.38 -22.19
N ILE A 61 0.13 -18.70 -22.36
CA ILE A 61 1.13 -19.53 -23.03
C ILE A 61 1.30 -19.11 -24.51
N LEU A 62 0.20 -18.85 -25.19
CA LEU A 62 0.19 -18.50 -26.62
C LEU A 62 0.49 -17.02 -26.90
N SER A 63 0.77 -16.22 -25.87
CA SER A 63 1.06 -14.78 -26.01
C SER A 63 2.26 -14.47 -26.92
N SER A 64 3.18 -15.42 -27.06
CA SER A 64 4.38 -15.32 -27.91
C SER A 64 4.31 -16.22 -29.16
N GLY A 65 3.11 -16.70 -29.52
CA GLY A 65 2.89 -17.62 -30.64
C GLY A 65 2.70 -19.08 -30.22
N PRO A 66 2.63 -20.01 -31.19
CA PRO A 66 2.54 -21.46 -30.94
C PRO A 66 3.62 -21.98 -29.99
N GLN A 67 3.26 -22.87 -29.07
CA GLN A 67 4.19 -23.43 -28.07
C GLN A 67 4.03 -24.95 -27.95
N ASN A 68 5.09 -25.66 -27.56
CA ASN A 68 5.00 -27.08 -27.26
C ASN A 68 4.11 -27.33 -26.02
N CYS A 69 3.27 -28.37 -26.09
CA CYS A 69 2.51 -28.84 -24.94
C CYS A 69 3.45 -29.47 -23.90
N ALA A 70 3.75 -28.73 -22.83
CA ALA A 70 4.59 -29.23 -21.74
C ALA A 70 4.03 -30.50 -21.06
N ALA A 71 2.70 -30.67 -21.03
CA ALA A 71 2.08 -31.86 -20.47
C ALA A 71 2.37 -33.11 -21.31
N CYS A 72 2.26 -33.03 -22.64
CA CYS A 72 2.66 -34.12 -23.54
C CYS A 72 4.13 -34.53 -23.33
N VAL A 73 5.03 -33.54 -23.17
CA VAL A 73 6.45 -33.80 -22.90
C VAL A 73 6.64 -34.52 -21.56
N HIS A 74 5.97 -34.05 -20.50
CA HIS A 74 6.09 -34.66 -19.17
C HIS A 74 5.48 -36.06 -19.08
N GLU A 75 4.43 -36.33 -19.85
CA GLU A 75 3.76 -37.63 -19.92
C GLU A 75 4.45 -38.60 -20.91
N GLY A 76 5.44 -38.12 -21.68
CA GLY A 76 6.17 -38.93 -22.65
C GLY A 76 5.36 -39.29 -23.91
N ILE A 77 4.33 -38.50 -24.22
CA ILE A 77 3.41 -38.69 -25.35
C ILE A 77 3.48 -37.54 -26.36
N TYR A 78 4.65 -36.88 -26.45
CA TYR A 78 4.85 -35.79 -27.39
C TYR A 78 4.87 -36.32 -28.83
N GLU A 79 4.01 -35.73 -29.65
CA GLU A 79 3.89 -35.98 -31.08
C GLU A 79 4.05 -34.66 -31.85
N GLU A 80 4.98 -34.64 -32.80
CA GLU A 80 5.26 -33.47 -33.65
C GLU A 80 3.98 -33.03 -34.39
N GLY A 81 3.68 -31.73 -34.40
CA GLY A 81 2.44 -31.18 -34.95
C GLY A 81 1.23 -31.26 -34.01
N ILE A 82 0.90 -32.44 -33.48
CA ILE A 82 -0.30 -32.63 -32.60
C ILE A 82 -0.09 -32.03 -31.22
N SER A 83 1.13 -32.13 -30.69
CA SER A 83 1.51 -31.62 -29.36
C SER A 83 1.94 -30.15 -29.38
N ILE A 84 1.54 -29.40 -30.42
CA ILE A 84 1.73 -27.96 -30.51
C ILE A 84 0.43 -27.27 -30.08
N LEU A 85 0.54 -26.43 -29.06
CA LEU A 85 -0.54 -25.57 -28.60
C LEU A 85 -0.67 -24.40 -29.58
N GLU A 86 -1.85 -24.24 -30.17
CA GLU A 86 -2.17 -23.15 -31.09
C GLU A 86 -3.61 -22.66 -30.88
N SER A 87 -3.85 -21.37 -31.09
CA SER A 87 -5.18 -20.77 -30.90
C SER A 87 -6.23 -21.31 -31.87
N GLY A 88 -5.80 -21.73 -33.07
CA GLY A 88 -6.70 -22.24 -34.12
C GLY A 88 -7.13 -23.68 -33.92
N SER A 89 -6.36 -24.47 -33.15
CA SER A 89 -6.61 -25.90 -32.92
C SER A 89 -7.17 -26.20 -31.52
N ALA A 90 -7.17 -25.21 -30.63
CA ALA A 90 -7.78 -25.31 -29.30
C ALA A 90 -9.23 -24.80 -29.30
N PHE A 91 -10.10 -25.50 -28.56
CA PHE A 91 -11.53 -25.17 -28.50
C PHE A 91 -12.05 -25.14 -27.05
N PRO A 92 -13.10 -24.34 -26.75
CA PRO A 92 -13.74 -24.36 -25.44
C PRO A 92 -14.31 -25.74 -25.11
N ASP A 93 -13.87 -26.34 -24.01
CA ASP A 93 -14.36 -27.65 -23.56
C ASP A 93 -15.60 -27.47 -22.68
N ASN A 94 -16.75 -27.35 -23.33
CA ASN A 94 -18.03 -27.15 -22.63
C ASN A 94 -18.48 -28.37 -21.80
N ALA A 95 -18.02 -29.57 -22.14
CA ALA A 95 -18.34 -30.78 -21.38
C ALA A 95 -17.61 -30.75 -20.03
N ALA A 96 -16.28 -30.60 -20.05
CA ALA A 96 -15.49 -30.47 -18.84
C ALA A 96 -15.90 -29.25 -18.02
N ARG A 97 -16.28 -28.14 -18.69
CA ARG A 97 -16.81 -26.95 -18.00
C ARG A 97 -18.03 -27.27 -17.14
N ARG A 98 -19.03 -27.99 -17.67
CA ARG A 98 -20.26 -28.34 -16.93
C ARG A 98 -19.96 -29.27 -15.74
N GLU A 99 -19.08 -30.25 -15.95
CA GLU A 99 -18.64 -31.15 -14.88
C GLU A 99 -17.97 -30.36 -13.75
N VAL A 100 -16.98 -29.53 -14.07
CA VAL A 100 -16.25 -28.71 -13.09
C VAL A 100 -17.17 -27.73 -12.37
N GLU A 101 -18.08 -27.06 -13.08
CA GLU A 101 -19.06 -26.12 -12.52
C GLU A 101 -20.02 -26.80 -11.53
N SER A 102 -20.32 -28.09 -11.72
CA SER A 102 -21.19 -28.87 -10.83
C SER A 102 -20.50 -29.46 -9.60
N LEU A 103 -19.17 -29.34 -9.50
CA LEU A 103 -18.43 -29.88 -8.36
C LEU A 103 -18.82 -29.14 -7.07
N PRO A 104 -18.96 -29.87 -5.94
CA PRO A 104 -19.12 -29.26 -4.64
C PRO A 104 -17.94 -28.35 -4.31
N ALA A 105 -18.23 -27.15 -3.80
CA ALA A 105 -17.27 -26.16 -3.42
C ALA A 105 -17.52 -25.66 -1.98
N VAL A 106 -16.44 -25.34 -1.29
CA VAL A 106 -16.37 -24.72 0.02
C VAL A 106 -15.47 -23.49 -0.06
N CYS A 107 -15.81 -22.43 0.66
CA CYS A 107 -14.98 -21.24 0.65
C CYS A 107 -13.63 -21.50 1.34
N PRO A 108 -12.48 -21.12 0.73
CA PRO A 108 -11.17 -21.31 1.34
C PRO A 108 -10.85 -20.28 2.44
N SER A 109 -11.65 -19.22 2.60
CA SER A 109 -11.43 -18.18 3.60
C SER A 109 -11.68 -18.72 5.01
N ASP A 110 -10.73 -18.48 5.92
CA ASP A 110 -10.84 -18.90 7.31
C ASP A 110 -12.06 -18.27 8.01
N GLY A 111 -12.87 -19.11 8.66
CA GLY A 111 -14.12 -18.71 9.30
C GLY A 111 -15.33 -18.60 8.36
N CYS A 112 -15.18 -18.75 7.04
CA CYS A 112 -16.31 -18.78 6.13
C CYS A 112 -17.00 -20.15 6.13
N THR A 113 -18.31 -20.18 6.35
CA THR A 113 -19.13 -21.41 6.34
C THR A 113 -19.84 -21.65 5.01
N TRP A 114 -19.54 -20.85 3.98
CA TRP A 114 -20.19 -20.97 2.68
C TRP A 114 -19.85 -22.31 2.01
N LYS A 115 -20.88 -22.97 1.48
CA LYS A 115 -20.80 -24.19 0.68
C LYS A 115 -21.82 -24.09 -0.45
N GLY A 116 -21.49 -24.68 -1.60
CA GLY A 116 -22.34 -24.71 -2.77
C GLY A 116 -21.68 -25.48 -3.89
N THR A 117 -22.00 -25.13 -5.13
CA THR A 117 -21.29 -25.59 -6.33
C THR A 117 -20.22 -24.59 -6.75
N LEU A 118 -19.24 -25.04 -7.53
CA LEU A 118 -18.18 -24.19 -8.05
C LEU A 118 -18.73 -23.07 -8.96
N LYS A 119 -19.82 -23.34 -9.67
CA LYS A 119 -20.58 -22.32 -10.42
C LYS A 119 -21.14 -21.21 -9.52
N GLU A 120 -21.78 -21.59 -8.42
CA GLU A 120 -22.32 -20.62 -7.45
C GLU A 120 -21.18 -19.82 -6.83
N TYR A 121 -20.07 -20.47 -6.48
CA TYR A 121 -18.88 -19.80 -5.94
C TYR A 121 -18.42 -18.67 -6.88
N GLU A 122 -18.16 -18.98 -8.15
CA GLU A 122 -17.69 -18.00 -9.14
C GLU A 122 -18.71 -16.85 -9.33
N SER A 123 -20.01 -17.16 -9.34
CA SER A 123 -21.04 -16.17 -9.66
C SER A 123 -21.39 -15.21 -8.52
N CYS A 124 -21.37 -15.65 -7.26
CA CYS A 124 -21.93 -14.86 -6.15
C CYS A 124 -21.05 -14.78 -4.89
N HIS A 125 -20.00 -15.60 -4.78
CA HIS A 125 -19.19 -15.65 -3.57
C HIS A 125 -17.73 -15.19 -3.78
N GLU A 126 -17.15 -15.49 -4.95
CA GLU A 126 -15.80 -15.07 -5.31
C GLU A 126 -15.71 -13.53 -5.30
N GLY A 127 -14.72 -13.00 -4.59
CA GLY A 127 -14.54 -11.56 -4.37
C GLY A 127 -15.51 -10.89 -3.38
N HIS A 128 -16.59 -11.57 -2.97
CA HIS A 128 -17.64 -11.03 -2.10
C HIS A 128 -17.68 -11.68 -0.70
N CYS A 129 -16.83 -12.68 -0.47
CA CYS A 129 -16.74 -13.36 0.82
C CYS A 129 -16.41 -12.38 1.96
N PRO A 130 -17.25 -12.26 3.00
CA PRO A 130 -17.00 -11.34 4.13
C PRO A 130 -15.71 -11.65 4.91
N PHE A 131 -15.27 -12.91 4.89
CA PHE A 131 -14.08 -13.38 5.58
C PHE A 131 -12.81 -13.29 4.72
N MET A 132 -12.93 -12.95 3.44
CA MET A 132 -11.78 -12.73 2.57
C MET A 132 -10.96 -11.56 3.09
N LEU A 133 -9.63 -11.73 3.14
CA LEU A 133 -8.72 -10.66 3.49
C LEU A 133 -8.47 -9.76 2.27
N THR A 134 -8.57 -8.45 2.49
CA THR A 134 -8.30 -7.41 1.50
C THR A 134 -7.40 -6.35 2.12
N GLU A 135 -6.60 -5.67 1.30
CA GLU A 135 -5.72 -4.60 1.76
C GLU A 135 -6.52 -3.31 1.99
N CYS A 136 -6.31 -2.67 3.14
CA CYS A 136 -6.83 -1.34 3.39
C CYS A 136 -6.09 -0.32 2.49
N PRO A 137 -6.80 0.53 1.71
CA PRO A 137 -6.15 1.49 0.82
C PRO A 137 -5.34 2.56 1.58
N ALA A 138 -5.71 2.87 2.82
CA ALA A 138 -5.07 3.89 3.64
C ALA A 138 -3.84 3.35 4.38
N CYS A 139 -4.00 2.34 5.24
CA CYS A 139 -2.90 1.82 6.06
C CYS A 139 -2.15 0.62 5.46
N LYS A 140 -2.60 0.08 4.33
CA LYS A 140 -2.07 -1.15 3.69
C LYS A 140 -2.14 -2.42 4.57
N GLY A 141 -2.82 -2.36 5.71
CA GLY A 141 -3.07 -3.53 6.56
C GLY A 141 -4.06 -4.50 5.92
N LEU A 142 -3.91 -5.80 6.22
CA LEU A 142 -4.86 -6.84 5.81
C LEU A 142 -6.08 -6.82 6.74
N VAL A 143 -7.27 -6.67 6.16
CA VAL A 143 -8.55 -6.61 6.88
C VAL A 143 -9.57 -7.52 6.21
N ARG A 144 -10.51 -8.07 6.97
CA ARG A 144 -11.62 -8.84 6.41
C ARG A 144 -12.55 -7.92 5.61
N LEU A 145 -13.05 -8.39 4.47
CA LEU A 145 -13.91 -7.60 3.58
C LEU A 145 -15.16 -7.10 4.32
N GLY A 146 -15.81 -7.95 5.12
CA GLY A 146 -16.99 -7.58 5.90
C GLY A 146 -16.71 -6.60 7.05
N GLU A 147 -15.45 -6.46 7.47
CA GLU A 147 -15.03 -5.54 8.53
C GLU A 147 -14.37 -4.26 7.97
N LYS A 148 -14.25 -4.15 6.65
CA LYS A 148 -13.51 -3.06 5.97
C LYS A 148 -14.05 -1.68 6.31
N GLU A 149 -15.38 -1.51 6.37
CA GLU A 149 -16.02 -0.24 6.74
C GLU A 149 -15.72 0.14 8.19
N ARG A 150 -16.00 -0.79 9.12
CA ARG A 150 -15.71 -0.63 10.55
C ARG A 150 -14.24 -0.30 10.81
N HIS A 151 -13.33 -0.99 10.12
CA HIS A 151 -11.90 -0.69 10.19
C HIS A 151 -11.61 0.73 9.70
N SER A 152 -12.11 1.11 8.53
CA SER A 152 -11.84 2.41 7.92
C SER A 152 -12.32 3.58 8.79
N GLU A 153 -13.44 3.41 9.48
CA GLU A 153 -14.04 4.45 10.32
C GLU A 153 -13.42 4.54 11.72
N HIS A 154 -13.08 3.40 12.33
CA HIS A 154 -12.78 3.36 13.77
C HIS A 154 -11.39 2.84 14.13
N GLU A 155 -10.80 1.96 13.33
CA GLU A 155 -9.59 1.23 13.71
C GLU A 155 -8.36 1.64 12.88
N CYS A 156 -8.57 2.08 11.65
CA CYS A 156 -7.50 2.42 10.73
C CYS A 156 -6.65 3.54 11.32
N PRO A 157 -5.33 3.35 11.50
CA PRO A 157 -4.42 4.39 12.00
C PRO A 157 -4.34 5.59 11.05
N GLU A 158 -4.45 5.28 9.75
CA GLU A 158 -4.44 6.25 8.66
C GLU A 158 -5.85 6.75 8.30
N ARG A 159 -6.85 6.52 9.17
CA ARG A 159 -8.21 7.02 8.91
C ARG A 159 -8.20 8.54 8.73
N SER A 160 -8.89 9.00 7.70
CA SER A 160 -9.05 10.44 7.44
C SER A 160 -10.06 11.03 8.41
N LEU A 161 -9.62 11.98 9.23
CA LEU A 161 -10.45 12.75 10.14
C LEU A 161 -10.43 14.23 9.74
N SER A 162 -11.53 14.92 9.96
CA SER A 162 -11.54 16.38 9.86
C SER A 162 -11.04 16.98 11.17
N CYS A 163 -10.08 17.91 11.09
CA CYS A 163 -9.66 18.66 12.26
C CYS A 163 -10.86 19.48 12.80
N ARG A 164 -11.14 19.39 14.11
CA ARG A 164 -12.27 20.11 14.74
C ARG A 164 -12.16 21.63 14.64
N HIS A 165 -10.96 22.15 14.45
CA HIS A 165 -10.68 23.59 14.43
C HIS A 165 -10.72 24.18 13.02
N CYS A 166 -10.05 23.55 12.06
CA CYS A 166 -9.95 24.06 10.68
C CYS A 166 -10.82 23.29 9.67
N ARG A 167 -11.40 22.16 10.06
CA ARG A 167 -12.14 21.21 9.20
C ARG A 167 -11.33 20.59 8.06
N ALA A 168 -10.01 20.81 8.03
CA ALA A 168 -9.14 20.17 7.04
C ALA A 168 -9.07 18.66 7.29
N PRO A 169 -9.07 17.84 6.22
CA PRO A 169 -8.82 16.40 6.33
C PRO A 169 -7.37 16.14 6.74
N CYS A 170 -7.17 15.31 7.76
CA CYS A 170 -5.88 14.89 8.29
C CYS A 170 -6.01 13.43 8.72
N CYS A 171 -4.98 12.60 8.55
CA CYS A 171 -5.03 11.26 9.12
C CYS A 171 -4.96 11.31 10.65
N TRP A 172 -5.45 10.27 11.32
CA TRP A 172 -5.43 10.22 12.79
C TRP A 172 -3.99 10.22 13.33
N ALA A 173 -3.06 9.52 12.67
CA ALA A 173 -1.63 9.50 13.02
C ALA A 173 -1.02 10.91 13.07
N ASP A 174 -1.34 11.77 12.10
CA ASP A 174 -0.78 13.12 11.98
C ASP A 174 -1.60 14.20 12.69
N MET A 175 -2.74 13.88 13.30
CA MET A 175 -3.62 14.89 13.90
C MET A 175 -2.91 15.71 15.01
N LYS A 176 -2.01 15.07 15.76
CA LYS A 176 -1.19 15.76 16.77
C LYS A 176 -0.22 16.76 16.13
N ALA A 177 0.50 16.34 15.08
CA ALA A 177 1.38 17.22 14.32
C ALA A 177 0.60 18.35 13.64
N HIS A 178 -0.61 18.06 13.14
CA HIS A 178 -1.51 19.06 12.57
C HIS A 178 -1.89 20.14 13.59
N HIS A 179 -2.23 19.78 14.83
CA HIS A 179 -2.57 20.77 15.87
C HIS A 179 -1.45 21.80 16.12
N GLU A 180 -0.18 21.40 15.96
CA GLU A 180 0.99 22.29 16.08
C GLU A 180 1.11 23.31 14.95
N VAL A 181 0.46 23.09 13.81
CA VAL A 181 0.49 23.99 12.64
C VAL A 181 -0.89 24.50 12.22
N CYS A 182 -1.96 24.05 12.88
CA CYS A 182 -3.34 24.32 12.49
C CYS A 182 -3.68 25.81 12.65
N PRO A 183 -4.13 26.51 11.57
CA PRO A 183 -4.39 27.96 11.60
C PRO A 183 -5.48 28.38 12.59
N LYS A 184 -6.47 27.51 12.80
CA LYS A 184 -7.61 27.77 13.69
C LYS A 184 -7.44 27.15 15.07
N PHE A 185 -6.28 26.57 15.37
CA PHE A 185 -6.03 25.98 16.68
C PHE A 185 -6.09 27.05 17.77
N PRO A 186 -6.82 26.83 18.87
CA PRO A 186 -6.97 27.79 19.95
C PRO A 186 -5.71 27.84 20.82
N LEU A 187 -5.08 29.01 20.88
CA LEU A 187 -3.95 29.35 21.73
C LEU A 187 -4.41 30.21 22.93
N THR A 188 -3.52 30.33 23.92
CA THR A 188 -3.68 31.15 25.12
C THR A 188 -2.56 32.21 25.15
N CYS A 189 -2.84 33.51 25.35
CA CYS A 189 -1.76 34.51 25.55
C CYS A 189 -1.27 34.44 26.99
N ASP A 190 0.04 34.28 27.15
CA ASP A 190 0.69 34.20 28.46
C ASP A 190 0.64 35.53 29.23
N GLY A 191 0.54 36.67 28.52
CA GLY A 191 0.47 37.98 29.16
C GLY A 191 -0.89 38.32 29.79
N CYS A 192 -2.00 37.98 29.14
CA CYS A 192 -3.34 38.31 29.65
C CYS A 192 -4.17 37.09 30.09
N GLY A 193 -3.68 35.87 29.85
CA GLY A 193 -4.40 34.63 30.15
C GLY A 193 -5.62 34.36 29.26
N LYS A 194 -5.85 35.17 28.21
CA LYS A 194 -7.02 35.01 27.33
C LYS A 194 -6.87 33.74 26.50
N LYS A 195 -7.81 32.83 26.68
CA LYS A 195 -7.90 31.52 26.00
C LYS A 195 -8.69 31.64 24.70
N LYS A 196 -8.62 30.61 23.84
CA LYS A 196 -9.40 30.48 22.58
C LYS A 196 -9.07 31.51 21.50
N ILE A 197 -7.83 32.01 21.45
CA ILE A 197 -7.39 32.87 20.35
C ILE A 197 -6.94 31.95 19.20
N SER A 198 -7.54 32.04 18.02
CA SER A 198 -7.08 31.23 16.88
C SER A 198 -5.63 31.59 16.53
N ARG A 199 -4.82 30.59 16.14
CA ARG A 199 -3.40 30.80 15.77
C ARG A 199 -3.23 31.91 14.73
N GLU A 200 -4.09 31.96 13.71
CA GLU A 200 -4.07 33.02 12.68
C GLU A 200 -4.27 34.44 13.26
N LYS A 201 -5.06 34.58 14.34
CA LYS A 201 -5.36 35.87 15.01
C LYS A 201 -4.47 36.14 16.21
N PHE A 202 -3.54 35.24 16.53
CA PHE A 202 -2.73 35.32 17.74
C PHE A 202 -1.75 36.50 17.68
N GLN A 203 -1.13 36.75 16.52
CA GLN A 203 -0.24 37.91 16.37
C GLN A 203 -1.00 39.24 16.52
N ASP A 204 -2.21 39.33 16.00
CA ASP A 204 -3.04 40.54 16.13
C ASP A 204 -3.49 40.76 17.57
N HIS A 205 -3.81 39.67 18.28
CA HIS A 205 -4.04 39.73 19.71
C HIS A 205 -2.81 40.23 20.47
N VAL A 206 -1.63 39.64 20.26
CA VAL A 206 -0.40 40.04 20.96
C VAL A 206 -0.10 41.52 20.74
N ARG A 207 -0.32 42.05 19.53
CA ARG A 207 -0.17 43.48 19.20
C ARG A 207 -1.19 44.38 19.91
N ALA A 208 -2.43 43.93 20.09
CA ALA A 208 -3.48 44.70 20.78
C ALA A 208 -3.54 44.45 22.30
N CYS A 209 -2.83 43.44 22.79
CA CYS A 209 -2.92 42.99 24.17
C CYS A 209 -2.02 43.84 25.06
N GLY A 210 -2.63 44.69 25.88
CA GLY A 210 -1.90 45.59 26.78
C GLY A 210 -1.07 44.91 27.88
N LYS A 211 -1.15 43.58 28.01
CA LYS A 211 -0.40 42.79 29.01
C LYS A 211 0.62 41.83 28.41
N CYS A 212 0.57 41.57 27.09
CA CYS A 212 1.58 40.76 26.40
C CYS A 212 2.76 41.72 26.05
N ARG A 213 4.02 41.32 26.32
CA ARG A 213 5.20 42.15 25.99
C ARG A 213 5.63 41.91 24.54
N VAL A 214 5.90 42.98 23.79
CA VAL A 214 6.38 42.90 22.40
C VAL A 214 7.82 43.42 22.31
N PRO A 215 8.64 42.89 21.38
CA PRO A 215 9.97 43.44 21.13
C PRO A 215 9.89 44.93 20.80
N CYS A 216 10.83 45.71 21.34
CA CYS A 216 10.95 47.13 21.00
C CYS A 216 10.97 47.33 19.48
N ARG A 217 10.38 48.40 18.96
CA ARG A 217 10.46 48.76 17.52
C ARG A 217 11.91 48.87 17.01
N PHE A 218 12.84 49.14 17.92
CA PHE A 218 14.27 49.24 17.68
C PHE A 218 15.02 47.91 17.92
N HIS A 219 14.31 46.79 18.10
CA HIS A 219 14.93 45.47 18.23
C HIS A 219 15.79 45.12 17.02
N VAL A 220 15.35 45.53 15.81
CA VAL A 220 16.11 45.37 14.56
C VAL A 220 17.42 46.17 14.54
N VAL A 221 17.56 47.19 15.39
CA VAL A 221 18.81 47.97 15.57
C VAL A 221 19.52 47.62 16.89
N GLY A 222 19.16 46.50 17.52
CA GLY A 222 19.87 45.94 18.68
C GLY A 222 19.29 46.28 20.05
N CYS A 223 18.08 46.85 20.15
CA CYS A 223 17.46 47.10 21.45
C CYS A 223 16.90 45.78 22.07
N PRO A 224 17.39 45.34 23.24
CA PRO A 224 16.93 44.09 23.88
C PRO A 224 15.63 44.25 24.69
N GLU A 225 15.09 45.47 24.79
CA GLU A 225 13.93 45.77 25.64
C GLU A 225 12.60 45.19 25.10
N MET A 226 11.80 44.68 26.02
CA MET A 226 10.46 44.16 25.78
C MET A 226 9.41 45.09 26.38
N VAL A 227 8.64 45.77 25.52
CA VAL A 227 7.70 46.84 25.89
C VAL A 227 6.25 46.39 25.79
N SER A 228 5.36 46.94 26.61
CA SER A 228 3.92 46.69 26.52
C SER A 228 3.27 47.55 25.41
N PRO A 229 2.41 47.00 24.54
CA PRO A 229 1.79 47.73 23.43
C PRO A 229 0.97 48.96 23.82
N THR A 230 0.44 48.99 25.05
CA THR A 230 -0.42 50.08 25.56
C THR A 230 0.29 51.01 26.56
N GLY A 231 1.61 51.00 26.60
CA GLY A 231 2.37 51.99 27.37
C GLY A 231 2.37 53.34 26.64
N HIS A 232 1.40 54.21 26.94
CA HIS A 232 1.51 55.64 26.64
C HIS A 232 2.73 56.20 27.38
N GLY A 233 3.86 56.27 26.68
CA GLY A 233 4.99 57.13 27.02
C GLY A 233 4.99 58.30 26.05
N SER A 234 4.45 59.43 26.49
CA SER A 234 4.43 60.70 25.79
C SER A 234 5.86 61.12 25.41
N ALA A 235 6.21 61.08 24.12
CA ALA A 235 7.31 61.87 23.58
C ALA A 235 7.19 62.05 22.05
N GLY A 236 6.97 63.30 21.63
CA GLY A 236 7.45 63.82 20.34
C GLY A 236 6.56 63.59 19.12
N ALA A 237 5.80 64.62 18.76
CA ALA A 237 5.25 64.80 17.42
C ALA A 237 6.38 64.96 16.37
N GLY A 238 6.24 64.32 15.20
CA GLY A 238 7.11 64.46 14.02
C GLY A 238 6.54 63.69 12.82
N PRO A 239 6.73 64.14 11.57
CA PRO A 239 5.65 64.28 10.62
C PRO A 239 5.30 63.02 9.80
N ARG A 240 4.11 63.09 9.21
CA ARG A 240 3.51 62.10 8.31
C ARG A 240 4.45 61.79 7.13
N GLY A 241 4.95 60.56 7.08
CA GLY A 241 5.62 59.99 5.91
C GLY A 241 4.73 58.91 5.29
N SER A 242 4.15 59.22 4.14
CA SER A 242 3.44 58.32 3.25
C SER A 242 4.37 57.17 2.83
N SER A 243 3.96 55.93 3.06
CA SER A 243 4.52 54.79 2.31
C SER A 243 3.40 53.83 1.98
N LEU A 244 3.28 53.56 0.69
CA LEU A 244 2.30 52.69 0.08
C LEU A 244 2.45 51.27 0.63
N PHE A 245 1.35 50.70 1.13
CA PHE A 245 1.22 49.25 1.20
C PHE A 245 0.86 48.73 -0.20
N PRO A 246 1.59 47.76 -0.75
CA PRO A 246 1.05 46.96 -1.84
C PRO A 246 0.03 45.97 -1.26
N GLU A 247 -1.19 46.02 -1.79
CA GLU A 247 -2.20 44.99 -1.65
C GLU A 247 -1.58 43.61 -1.97
N ARG A 248 -1.50 42.71 -0.99
CA ARG A 248 -1.21 41.29 -1.25
C ARG A 248 -2.52 40.53 -1.27
N GLY A 249 -2.84 40.07 -2.47
CA GLY A 249 -4.04 39.34 -2.81
C GLY A 249 -4.19 37.96 -2.17
N ALA A 250 -5.41 37.46 -2.34
CA ALA A 250 -5.93 36.12 -2.11
C ALA A 250 -4.91 35.05 -1.69
N HIS A 251 -5.00 34.61 -0.43
CA HIS A 251 -4.52 33.29 -0.04
C HIS A 251 -5.39 32.23 -0.72
N ARG A 252 -4.93 31.75 -1.88
CA ARG A 252 -5.38 30.48 -2.45
C ARG A 252 -5.10 29.38 -1.42
N SER A 253 -6.14 28.64 -1.08
CA SER A 253 -6.08 27.39 -0.35
C SER A 253 -5.19 26.40 -1.11
N VAL A 254 -3.97 26.19 -0.63
CA VAL A 254 -3.10 25.11 -1.13
C VAL A 254 -3.58 23.80 -0.50
N PRO A 255 -3.87 22.75 -1.29
CA PRO A 255 -4.26 21.46 -0.74
C PRO A 255 -3.11 20.86 0.09
N CYS A 256 -3.48 20.29 1.24
CA CYS A 256 -2.58 19.81 2.30
C CYS A 256 -1.64 18.66 1.86
N THR A 257 -1.77 18.12 0.65
CA THR A 257 -0.91 17.05 0.13
C THR A 257 0.52 17.50 -0.17
N LEU A 258 0.76 18.81 -0.32
CA LEU A 258 2.10 19.32 -0.67
C LEU A 258 3.00 19.68 0.52
N PHE A 259 2.48 19.74 1.76
CA PHE A 259 3.30 20.12 2.92
C PHE A 259 3.96 18.94 3.66
N LEU A 260 3.51 17.71 3.45
CA LEU A 260 4.15 16.54 4.08
C LEU A 260 5.55 16.26 3.51
N ASN A 261 5.85 16.65 2.26
CA ASN A 261 7.16 16.42 1.66
C ASN A 261 8.27 17.36 2.19
N ALA A 262 7.94 18.41 2.95
CA ALA A 262 8.94 19.37 3.46
C ALA A 262 9.55 18.97 4.81
N VAL A 263 8.98 18.00 5.53
CA VAL A 263 9.46 17.59 6.87
C VAL A 263 10.30 16.30 6.82
N LEU A 264 10.30 15.57 5.69
CA LEU A 264 11.04 14.30 5.52
C LEU A 264 12.15 14.36 4.45
N ALA A 265 12.55 15.53 3.98
CA ALA A 265 13.71 15.66 3.10
C ALA A 265 15.01 15.41 3.89
N ARG A 266 15.53 14.17 3.83
CA ARG A 266 16.93 13.88 4.18
C ARG A 266 17.84 14.79 3.35
N PRO A 267 18.84 15.46 3.93
CA PRO A 267 19.77 16.27 3.14
C PRO A 267 20.59 15.36 2.21
N PRO A 268 20.99 15.85 1.01
CA PRO A 268 21.84 15.09 0.11
C PRO A 268 23.22 14.89 0.75
N ALA A 269 23.77 13.68 0.58
CA ALA A 269 25.13 13.35 1.00
C ALA A 269 26.13 14.32 0.33
N TRP A 270 26.92 15.02 1.14
CA TRP A 270 28.07 15.79 0.67
C TRP A 270 29.28 14.86 0.46
N PRO A 271 30.18 15.19 -0.49
CA PRO A 271 31.28 14.32 -0.89
C PRO A 271 32.36 14.25 0.21
N PRO A 272 33.16 13.17 0.26
CA PRO A 272 34.18 13.00 1.29
C PRO A 272 35.40 13.85 0.91
N GLY A 273 35.79 14.79 1.78
CA GLY A 273 36.98 15.60 1.59
C GLY A 273 37.48 16.21 2.89
N PHE A 274 38.60 15.67 3.37
CA PHE A 274 39.47 16.14 4.45
C PHE A 274 39.09 15.79 5.91
N PRO A 275 39.94 15.03 6.62
CA PRO A 275 39.75 14.74 8.04
C PRO A 275 40.34 15.87 8.91
N PRO A 276 39.74 16.17 10.09
CA PRO A 276 40.36 17.05 11.06
C PRO A 276 41.42 16.30 11.88
N THR A 277 42.51 17.01 12.10
CA THR A 277 43.61 16.73 13.02
C THR A 277 43.14 16.50 14.46
N SER A 278 43.69 15.50 15.14
CA SER A 278 43.83 15.50 16.60
C SER A 278 45.19 14.92 17.00
N PRO A 279 45.87 15.50 18.01
CA PRO A 279 47.16 15.03 18.48
C PRO A 279 47.00 14.09 19.69
N ALA A 280 47.79 13.00 19.73
CA ALA A 280 48.75 12.70 20.79
C ALA A 280 49.13 11.19 20.86
N ALA A 281 50.46 10.97 20.82
CA ALA A 281 51.25 9.88 21.42
C ALA A 281 50.95 8.41 21.00
N SER A 282 51.74 7.81 20.12
CA SER A 282 53.09 7.21 20.33
C SER A 282 53.09 5.74 20.82
N SER A 283 53.45 4.87 19.85
CA SER A 283 54.31 3.66 19.98
C SER A 283 53.69 2.38 20.56
N ALA A 284 53.90 1.15 20.05
CA ALA A 284 54.82 0.63 19.06
C ALA A 284 54.35 -0.74 18.48
N HIS A 285 54.75 -1.00 17.22
CA HIS A 285 55.14 -2.28 16.60
C HIS A 285 54.58 -3.64 17.09
N ARG A 286 53.88 -4.36 16.19
CA ARG A 286 54.35 -5.58 15.45
C ARG A 286 53.14 -6.24 14.76
N GLY A 287 53.26 -6.52 13.46
CA GLY A 287 52.18 -7.08 12.64
C GLY A 287 52.04 -8.61 12.71
N PRO A 288 51.14 -9.21 11.90
CA PRO A 288 51.23 -10.63 11.61
C PRO A 288 51.36 -10.94 10.11
N ARG A 289 52.22 -11.93 9.86
CA ARG A 289 52.30 -12.75 8.65
C ARG A 289 51.03 -13.60 8.48
N LEU A 290 50.64 -13.74 7.21
CA LEU A 290 50.27 -14.97 6.50
C LEU A 290 49.38 -16.02 7.21
N SER A 291 48.25 -16.28 6.55
CA SER A 291 47.42 -17.50 6.42
C SER A 291 48.26 -18.81 6.27
N PRO A 292 47.71 -20.03 6.03
CA PRO A 292 46.31 -20.48 5.82
C PRO A 292 45.99 -21.87 6.48
N GLY A 293 44.82 -22.45 6.20
CA GLY A 293 44.56 -23.90 6.35
C GLY A 293 43.06 -24.23 6.46
N SER A 294 42.36 -24.65 5.39
CA SER A 294 42.15 -26.06 4.96
C SER A 294 41.25 -26.86 5.92
N ALA A 295 40.24 -27.65 5.57
CA ALA A 295 39.44 -28.00 4.39
C ALA A 295 38.33 -29.00 4.92
N PRO A 296 37.23 -29.29 4.19
CA PRO A 296 36.20 -30.30 4.54
C PRO A 296 36.67 -31.70 4.03
N PRO A 297 35.87 -32.78 3.78
CA PRO A 297 34.40 -33.03 3.85
C PRO A 297 34.01 -34.43 4.41
N THR A 298 32.72 -34.84 4.33
CA THR A 298 32.22 -36.12 3.72
C THR A 298 30.86 -36.62 4.27
N ARG A 299 30.09 -37.23 3.35
CA ARG A 299 28.88 -38.10 3.43
C ARG A 299 29.22 -39.33 2.52
N PRO A 300 28.38 -40.37 2.23
CA PRO A 300 27.27 -41.13 2.87
C PRO A 300 27.71 -42.65 2.99
N PRO A 301 26.94 -43.76 2.84
CA PRO A 301 25.49 -44.05 2.61
C PRO A 301 24.87 -45.25 3.39
N GLY A 302 23.59 -45.59 3.13
CA GLY A 302 23.07 -46.97 3.29
C GLY A 302 21.61 -47.14 3.77
N ALA A 303 20.75 -47.71 2.91
CA ALA A 303 19.49 -48.38 3.24
C ALA A 303 19.71 -49.91 3.45
N PRO A 304 18.74 -50.68 4.00
CA PRO A 304 18.04 -51.67 3.15
C PRO A 304 16.55 -51.96 3.53
N MET A 305 15.98 -52.95 2.83
CA MET A 305 14.57 -53.28 2.53
C MET A 305 13.80 -54.21 3.52
N GLY A 306 12.45 -54.13 3.47
CA GLY A 306 11.47 -55.26 3.52
C GLY A 306 10.99 -55.79 4.89
N PRO A 307 9.91 -56.63 4.98
CA PRO A 307 9.16 -57.30 3.89
C PRO A 307 7.60 -57.20 3.93
N ARG A 308 7.02 -57.88 2.93
CA ARG A 308 5.62 -58.19 2.54
C ARG A 308 4.61 -58.53 3.65
N LEU A 309 3.35 -58.12 3.41
CA LEU A 309 2.11 -58.91 3.52
C LEU A 309 1.11 -58.39 2.48
#